data_AF-A0A7J4S8T0-F1
#
_entry.id   AF-A0A7J4S8T0-F1
#
_cell.length_a   1.000
_cell.length_b   1.000
_cell.length_c   1.000
_cell.angle_alpha   90.00
_cell.angle_beta   90.00
_cell.angle_gamma   90.00
#
_symmetry.space_group_name_H-M   'P 1'
#
loop_
_entity.id
_entity.type
_entity.pdbx_description
1 polymer ?
#
loop_
_entity_poly.entity_id
_entity_poly.type
_entity_poly.pdbx_seq_one_letter_code
_entity_poly.pdbx_strand_id
1 'polypeptide(L)'
;MRMKSTLLLAVVCCILLPTSIGAGEGGVDVNPSEDDPFTVVTRDSPSIDNKEWSLTIEMSPEAYNNGTTFEIITQICTNDGICDPPVTMDAEVEERLHSISLTPPNDHTYVNWRVKATDSDGNKTSYPHGDWFKTWSSCYYNDGNWGGTDSLGDGCSSDSENTPGFGSLVTLIAVLAAAGITVNRRYHQR
;
A
#
# COMPACT_ATOMS: atom_id res chain seq x y z
N MET A 1 35.10 -24.54 -28.64
CA MET A 1 33.92 -24.95 -27.83
C MET A 1 33.67 -24.10 -26.57
N ARG A 2 34.66 -23.35 -26.04
CA ARG A 2 34.53 -22.59 -24.78
C ARG A 2 33.63 -21.34 -24.84
N MET A 3 33.57 -20.63 -25.96
CA MET A 3 32.84 -19.35 -26.07
C MET A 3 31.30 -19.51 -26.11
N LYS A 4 30.80 -20.65 -26.62
CA LYS A 4 29.36 -20.97 -26.66
C LYS A 4 28.81 -21.34 -25.28
N SER A 5 29.64 -21.98 -24.44
CA SER A 5 29.26 -22.41 -23.10
C SER A 5 29.18 -21.24 -22.11
N THR A 6 30.07 -20.25 -22.24
CA THR A 6 30.00 -19.00 -21.44
C THR A 6 28.83 -18.12 -21.83
N LEU A 7 28.48 -18.06 -23.12
CA LEU A 7 27.30 -17.32 -23.58
C LEU A 7 26.00 -17.94 -23.05
N LEU A 8 25.89 -19.28 -23.08
CA LEU A 8 24.74 -19.99 -22.54
C LEU A 8 24.59 -19.79 -21.03
N LEU A 9 25.70 -19.84 -20.27
CA LEU A 9 25.67 -19.66 -18.83
C LEU A 9 25.26 -18.24 -18.42
N ALA A 10 25.70 -17.22 -19.17
CA ALA A 10 25.29 -15.84 -18.95
C ALA A 10 23.79 -15.62 -19.24
N VAL A 11 23.27 -16.21 -20.32
CA VAL A 11 21.84 -16.14 -20.66
C VAL A 11 20.97 -16.84 -19.60
N VAL A 12 21.38 -18.01 -19.12
CA VAL A 12 20.68 -18.73 -18.05
C VAL A 12 20.69 -17.94 -16.74
N CYS A 13 21.80 -17.25 -16.43
CA CYS A 13 21.89 -16.43 -15.21
C CYS A 13 21.02 -15.17 -15.26
N CYS A 14 20.81 -14.58 -16.45
CA CYS A 14 19.89 -13.44 -16.63
C CYS A 14 18.41 -13.83 -16.52
N ILE A 15 18.04 -15.07 -16.87
CA ILE A 15 16.65 -15.58 -16.75
C ILE A 15 16.29 -15.91 -15.29
N LEU A 16 17.29 -16.15 -14.44
CA LEU A 16 17.11 -16.45 -13.01
C LEU A 16 17.08 -15.21 -12.11
N LEU A 17 17.19 -14.01 -12.68
CA LEU A 17 16.98 -12.79 -11.92
C LEU A 17 15.49 -12.70 -11.57
N PRO A 18 15.10 -12.61 -10.29
CA PRO A 18 13.71 -12.37 -9.95
C PRO A 18 13.30 -11.05 -10.59
N THR A 19 12.33 -11.09 -11.50
CA THR A 19 11.63 -9.91 -11.94
C THR A 19 10.79 -9.45 -10.75
N SER A 20 11.38 -8.61 -9.88
CA SER A 20 10.58 -7.83 -8.95
C SER A 20 9.71 -6.91 -9.81
N ILE A 21 8.48 -7.33 -10.05
CA ILE A 21 7.42 -6.42 -10.48
C ILE A 21 7.44 -5.35 -9.39
N GLY A 22 7.75 -4.11 -9.75
CA GLY A 22 7.91 -3.03 -8.79
C GLY A 22 6.66 -2.96 -7.93
N ALA A 23 6.77 -3.36 -6.66
CA ALA A 23 5.77 -3.04 -5.69
C ALA A 23 5.66 -1.51 -5.69
N GLY A 24 4.44 -0.99 -5.89
CA GLY A 24 4.21 0.45 -5.85
C GLY A 24 4.77 1.05 -4.56
N GLU A 25 5.11 2.35 -4.60
CA GLU A 25 5.61 3.04 -3.42
C GLU A 25 4.59 2.95 -2.26
N GLY A 26 5.05 2.52 -1.09
CA GLY A 26 4.23 2.43 0.11
C GLY A 26 3.60 3.79 0.45
N GLY A 27 2.31 3.80 0.77
CA GLY A 27 1.58 5.03 1.10
C GLY A 27 1.15 5.89 -0.10
N VAL A 28 1.43 5.47 -1.34
CA VAL A 28 0.99 6.17 -2.55
C VAL A 28 -0.16 5.41 -3.21
N ASP A 29 -1.33 6.04 -3.26
CA ASP A 29 -2.52 5.45 -3.86
C ASP A 29 -2.32 5.13 -5.35
N VAL A 30 -2.88 4.00 -5.78
CA VAL A 30 -2.90 3.58 -7.19
C VAL A 30 -4.26 3.93 -7.78
N ASN A 31 -4.26 4.72 -8.85
CA ASN A 31 -5.47 5.30 -9.44
C ASN A 31 -5.67 4.83 -10.89
N PRO A 32 -6.91 4.93 -11.42
CA PRO A 32 -7.19 4.74 -12.84
C PRO A 32 -6.37 5.69 -13.72
N SER A 33 -6.07 5.21 -14.92
CA SER A 33 -5.48 6.00 -15.99
C SER A 33 -6.58 6.75 -16.77
N GLU A 34 -6.18 7.72 -17.60
CA GLU A 34 -7.12 8.43 -18.48
C GLU A 34 -7.75 7.52 -19.55
N ASP A 35 -7.14 6.36 -19.82
CA ASP A 35 -7.61 5.38 -20.79
C ASP A 35 -8.65 4.40 -20.20
N ASP A 36 -8.84 4.39 -18.88
CA ASP A 36 -9.86 3.55 -18.24
C ASP A 36 -11.27 4.10 -18.53
N PRO A 37 -12.31 3.25 -18.65
CA PRO A 37 -13.64 3.69 -19.09
C PRO A 37 -14.44 4.45 -18.01
N PHE A 38 -13.76 4.97 -16.99
CA PHE A 38 -14.32 5.68 -15.85
C PHE A 38 -13.25 6.51 -15.14
N THR A 39 -13.68 7.44 -14.28
CA THR A 39 -12.81 8.24 -13.42
C THR A 39 -13.25 8.12 -11.97
N VAL A 40 -12.35 8.45 -11.03
CA VAL A 40 -12.71 8.59 -9.61
C VAL A 40 -13.24 10.00 -9.40
N VAL A 41 -14.47 10.13 -8.88
CA VAL A 41 -15.09 11.41 -8.51
C VAL A 41 -14.69 11.80 -7.09
N THR A 42 -14.90 10.88 -6.15
CA THR A 42 -14.53 11.03 -4.75
C THR A 42 -14.02 9.72 -4.19
N ARG A 43 -13.05 9.81 -3.29
CA ARG A 43 -12.54 8.68 -2.53
C ARG A 43 -11.95 9.16 -1.22
N ASP A 44 -12.25 8.46 -0.13
CA ASP A 44 -11.58 8.72 1.14
C ASP A 44 -10.12 8.26 1.04
N SER A 45 -9.18 9.17 1.30
CA SER A 45 -7.75 8.88 1.31
C SER A 45 -7.03 9.80 2.31
N PRO A 46 -6.21 9.25 3.22
CA PRO A 46 -6.02 7.81 3.46
C PRO A 46 -7.28 7.14 4.03
N SER A 47 -7.39 5.81 3.90
CA SER A 47 -8.42 5.04 4.64
C SER A 47 -8.05 4.96 6.13
N ILE A 48 -9.03 4.82 7.02
CA ILE A 48 -8.79 4.83 8.47
C ILE A 48 -9.46 3.62 9.11
N ASP A 49 -8.74 2.96 10.02
CA ASP A 49 -9.23 1.82 10.81
C ASP A 49 -10.59 2.13 11.44
N ASN A 50 -11.55 1.22 11.29
CA ASN A 50 -12.89 1.29 11.87
C ASN A 50 -13.72 2.54 11.48
N LYS A 51 -13.30 3.29 10.46
CA LYS A 51 -14.10 4.38 9.87
C LYS A 51 -14.61 3.96 8.50
N GLU A 52 -15.73 4.54 8.10
CA GLU A 52 -16.25 4.34 6.75
C GLU A 52 -15.25 4.89 5.72
N TRP A 53 -14.95 4.08 4.72
CA TRP A 53 -14.24 4.44 3.50
C TRP A 53 -15.23 4.39 2.35
N SER A 54 -15.32 5.48 1.61
CA SER A 54 -16.23 5.67 0.49
C SER A 54 -15.48 5.85 -0.83
N LEU A 55 -16.06 5.33 -1.91
CA LEU A 55 -15.58 5.50 -3.27
C LEU A 55 -16.76 5.78 -4.19
N THR A 56 -16.65 6.84 -4.98
CA THR A 56 -17.55 7.14 -6.10
C THR A 56 -16.74 7.24 -7.39
N ILE A 57 -17.14 6.45 -8.39
CA ILE A 57 -16.59 6.52 -9.75
C ILE A 57 -17.67 7.01 -10.72
N GLU A 58 -17.23 7.65 -11.80
CA GLU A 58 -18.10 8.06 -12.90
C GLU A 58 -17.73 7.31 -14.17
N MET A 59 -18.69 6.57 -14.72
CA MET A 59 -18.55 5.91 -16.01
C MET A 59 -18.44 6.95 -17.14
N SER A 60 -17.53 6.70 -18.08
CA SER A 60 -17.43 7.51 -19.29
C SER A 60 -18.75 7.51 -20.09
N PRO A 61 -19.10 8.61 -20.77
CA PRO A 61 -20.29 8.64 -21.62
C PRO A 61 -20.29 7.57 -22.71
N GLU A 62 -19.11 7.22 -23.25
CA GLU A 62 -18.97 6.18 -24.27
C GLU A 62 -19.33 4.79 -23.71
N ALA A 63 -18.77 4.41 -22.57
CA ALA A 63 -19.08 3.13 -21.94
C ALA A 63 -20.58 3.04 -21.58
N TYR A 64 -21.15 4.13 -21.04
CA TYR A 64 -22.56 4.21 -20.66
C TYR A 64 -23.49 4.06 -21.86
N ASN A 65 -23.24 4.82 -22.94
CA ASN A 65 -24.08 4.79 -24.14
C ASN A 65 -24.00 3.46 -24.90
N ASN A 66 -22.89 2.73 -24.77
CA ASN A 66 -22.70 1.40 -25.36
C ASN A 66 -23.28 0.26 -24.50
N GLY A 67 -23.96 0.58 -23.40
CA GLY A 67 -24.64 -0.40 -22.53
C GLY A 67 -23.68 -1.16 -21.61
N THR A 68 -22.51 -0.60 -21.31
CA THR A 68 -21.57 -1.20 -20.36
C THR A 68 -22.12 -1.13 -18.94
N THR A 69 -21.89 -2.18 -18.17
CA THR A 69 -22.22 -2.24 -16.74
C THR A 69 -20.97 -2.46 -15.90
N PHE A 70 -20.95 -1.91 -14.68
CA PHE A 70 -19.82 -2.03 -13.76
C PHE A 70 -20.18 -2.81 -12.51
N GLU A 71 -19.26 -3.68 -12.09
CA GLU A 71 -19.19 -4.25 -10.76
C GLU A 71 -17.93 -3.70 -10.07
N ILE A 72 -18.07 -3.10 -8.89
CA ILE A 72 -16.93 -2.68 -8.08
C ILE A 72 -16.60 -3.82 -7.12
N ILE A 73 -15.33 -4.24 -7.13
CA ILE A 73 -14.83 -5.33 -6.29
C ILE A 73 -13.78 -4.74 -5.36
N THR A 74 -13.88 -5.02 -4.07
CA THR A 74 -12.93 -4.57 -3.06
C THR A 74 -12.24 -5.76 -2.38
N GLN A 75 -11.08 -5.50 -1.79
CA GLN A 75 -10.34 -6.43 -0.96
C GLN A 75 -9.58 -5.62 0.08
N ILE A 76 -9.58 -6.08 1.33
CA ILE A 76 -8.85 -5.42 2.41
C ILE A 76 -7.63 -6.27 2.74
N CYS A 77 -6.49 -5.62 2.94
CA CYS A 77 -5.28 -6.27 3.43
C CYS A 77 -4.86 -5.65 4.75
N THR A 78 -4.26 -6.47 5.63
CA THR A 78 -3.79 -6.10 6.97
C THR A 78 -2.28 -5.95 7.02
N ASN A 79 -1.79 -5.24 8.04
CA ASN A 79 -0.36 -4.93 8.21
C ASN A 79 0.53 -6.17 8.40
N ASP A 80 -0.06 -7.32 8.76
CA ASP A 80 0.60 -8.63 8.80
C ASP A 80 0.77 -9.30 7.41
N GLY A 81 0.28 -8.66 6.35
CA GLY A 81 0.38 -9.13 4.97
C GLY A 81 -0.71 -10.12 4.56
N ILE A 82 -1.75 -10.31 5.36
CA ILE A 82 -2.92 -11.12 5.01
C ILE A 82 -3.94 -10.26 4.28
N CYS A 83 -4.59 -10.82 3.26
CA CYS A 83 -5.69 -10.16 2.56
C CYS A 83 -6.96 -10.99 2.66
N ASP A 84 -8.08 -10.34 2.93
CA ASP A 84 -9.39 -10.97 2.90
C ASP A 84 -9.76 -11.40 1.47
N PRO A 85 -10.65 -12.37 1.29
CA PRO A 85 -11.17 -12.70 -0.04
C PRO A 85 -11.84 -11.47 -0.69
N PRO A 86 -11.67 -11.26 -2.02
CA PRO A 86 -12.36 -10.19 -2.71
C PRO A 86 -13.88 -10.25 -2.60
N VAL A 87 -14.52 -9.09 -2.45
CA VAL A 87 -15.98 -8.94 -2.33
C VAL A 87 -16.50 -8.04 -3.44
N THR A 88 -17.53 -8.48 -4.16
CA THR A 88 -18.29 -7.61 -5.06
C THR A 88 -19.24 -6.75 -4.22
N MET A 89 -19.11 -5.43 -4.34
CA MET A 89 -19.90 -4.47 -3.59
C MET A 89 -21.23 -4.20 -4.27
N ASP A 90 -22.28 -4.01 -3.46
CA ASP A 90 -23.56 -3.49 -3.95
C ASP A 90 -23.43 -1.97 -4.11
N ALA A 91 -23.32 -1.51 -5.35
CA ALA A 91 -23.10 -0.09 -5.65
C ALA A 91 -24.43 0.64 -5.79
N GLU A 92 -24.54 1.81 -5.15
CA GLU A 92 -25.58 2.77 -5.47
C GLU A 92 -25.29 3.38 -6.83
N VAL A 93 -26.21 3.20 -7.78
CA VAL A 93 -26.05 3.67 -9.17
C VAL A 93 -27.02 4.80 -9.46
N GLU A 94 -26.48 5.97 -9.76
CA GLU A 94 -27.22 7.15 -10.22
C GLU A 94 -26.68 7.58 -11.60
N GLU A 95 -27.41 7.23 -12.66
CA GLU A 95 -26.97 7.40 -14.05
C GLU A 95 -25.59 6.76 -14.32
N ARG A 96 -24.54 7.58 -14.38
CA ARG A 96 -23.14 7.16 -14.62
C ARG A 96 -22.32 7.07 -13.34
N LEU A 97 -22.87 7.49 -12.19
CA LEU A 97 -22.19 7.47 -10.91
C LEU A 97 -22.42 6.12 -10.22
N HIS A 98 -21.34 5.51 -9.75
CA HIS A 98 -21.36 4.29 -8.96
C HIS A 98 -20.67 4.55 -7.63
N SER A 99 -21.42 4.45 -6.53
CA SER A 99 -20.93 4.72 -5.17
C SER A 99 -20.96 3.47 -4.32
N ILE A 100 -19.89 3.25 -3.56
CA ILE A 100 -19.77 2.17 -2.56
C ILE A 100 -19.18 2.72 -1.27
N SER A 101 -19.47 2.05 -0.16
CA SER A 101 -18.76 2.24 1.09
C SER A 101 -18.49 0.92 1.80
N LEU A 102 -17.46 0.90 2.63
CA LEU A 102 -17.14 -0.19 3.56
C LEU A 102 -16.40 0.35 4.78
N THR A 103 -16.32 -0.45 5.84
CA THR A 103 -15.52 -0.10 7.02
C THR A 103 -14.34 -1.06 7.12
N PRO A 104 -13.09 -0.59 6.94
CA PRO A 104 -11.94 -1.43 7.16
C PRO A 104 -11.83 -1.87 8.62
N PRO A 105 -11.37 -3.10 8.88
CA PRO A 105 -11.10 -3.57 10.23
C PRO A 105 -9.91 -2.81 10.81
N ASN A 106 -9.63 -3.08 12.08
CA ASN A 106 -8.39 -2.64 12.72
C ASN A 106 -7.17 -3.22 11.98
N ASP A 107 -6.06 -2.49 12.01
CA ASP A 107 -4.77 -2.94 11.48
C ASP A 107 -4.77 -3.20 9.96
N HIS A 108 -5.63 -2.51 9.20
CA HIS A 108 -5.62 -2.59 7.74
C HIS A 108 -4.47 -1.76 7.15
N THR A 109 -3.75 -2.31 6.17
CA THR A 109 -2.66 -1.61 5.47
C THR A 109 -3.18 -0.81 4.28
N TYR A 110 -4.17 -1.34 3.55
CA TYR A 110 -4.78 -0.69 2.40
C TYR A 110 -6.10 -1.36 2.01
N VAL A 111 -6.93 -0.60 1.30
CA VAL A 111 -8.12 -1.09 0.59
C VAL A 111 -7.78 -1.20 -0.89
N ASN A 112 -7.72 -2.43 -1.39
CA ASN A 112 -7.67 -2.72 -2.81
C ASN A 112 -9.08 -2.60 -3.40
N TRP A 113 -9.16 -2.04 -4.61
CA TRP A 113 -10.40 -1.98 -5.36
C TRP A 113 -10.14 -2.12 -6.87
N ARG A 114 -11.15 -2.57 -7.60
CA ARG A 114 -11.10 -2.71 -9.06
C ARG A 114 -12.50 -2.63 -9.64
N VAL A 115 -12.57 -2.30 -10.93
CA VAL A 115 -13.83 -2.24 -11.68
C VAL A 115 -13.84 -3.36 -12.69
N LYS A 116 -14.90 -4.17 -12.66
CA LYS A 116 -15.16 -5.16 -13.70
C LYS A 116 -16.27 -4.63 -14.60
N ALA A 117 -15.90 -4.32 -15.82
CA ALA A 117 -16.82 -3.88 -16.86
C ALA A 117 -17.36 -5.08 -17.64
N THR A 118 -18.66 -5.11 -17.87
CA THR A 118 -19.31 -6.03 -18.81
C THR A 118 -19.93 -5.21 -19.93
N ASP A 119 -19.45 -5.40 -21.16
CA ASP A 119 -19.97 -4.70 -22.34
C ASP A 119 -21.34 -5.27 -22.79
N SER A 120 -21.94 -4.66 -23.82
CA SER A 120 -23.23 -5.09 -24.36
C SER A 120 -23.23 -6.46 -25.03
N ASP A 121 -22.06 -6.95 -25.43
CA ASP A 121 -21.85 -8.31 -25.96
C ASP A 121 -21.61 -9.34 -24.84
N GLY A 122 -21.49 -8.90 -23.58
CA GLY A 122 -21.25 -9.73 -22.40
C GLY A 122 -19.77 -10.03 -22.13
N ASN A 123 -18.83 -9.40 -22.84
CA ASN A 123 -17.40 -9.55 -22.57
C ASN A 123 -17.04 -8.83 -21.28
N LYS A 124 -16.15 -9.45 -20.51
CA LYS A 124 -15.77 -8.98 -19.17
C LYS A 124 -14.31 -8.52 -19.17
N THR A 125 -14.10 -7.28 -18.74
CA THR A 125 -12.78 -6.68 -18.57
C THR A 125 -12.62 -6.18 -17.14
N SER A 126 -11.45 -6.37 -16.54
CA SER A 126 -11.13 -5.87 -15.20
C SER A 126 -10.07 -4.78 -15.27
N TYR A 127 -10.30 -3.71 -14.52
CA TYR A 127 -9.44 -2.54 -14.42
C TYR A 127 -8.95 -2.37 -12.97
N PRO A 128 -7.63 -2.26 -12.74
CA PRO A 128 -6.59 -2.30 -13.76
C PRO A 128 -6.37 -3.72 -14.28
N HIS A 129 -5.64 -3.86 -15.39
CA HIS A 129 -5.31 -5.17 -15.95
C HIS A 129 -4.29 -5.90 -15.05
N GLY A 130 -4.77 -6.84 -14.24
CA GLY A 130 -3.95 -7.79 -13.48
C GLY A 130 -3.81 -7.47 -11.99
N ASP A 131 -3.48 -6.23 -11.65
CA ASP A 131 -3.34 -5.78 -10.26
C ASP A 131 -4.63 -5.11 -9.73
N TRP A 132 -4.51 -4.32 -8.66
CA TRP A 132 -5.58 -3.55 -8.04
C TRP A 132 -5.26 -2.06 -8.05
N PHE A 133 -6.32 -1.25 -8.12
CA PHE A 133 -6.22 0.10 -7.57
C PHE A 133 -6.15 0.00 -6.04
N LYS A 134 -5.56 1.01 -5.41
CA LYS A 134 -5.21 0.93 -4.00
C LYS A 134 -5.40 2.26 -3.30
N THR A 135 -6.03 2.21 -2.14
CA THR A 135 -6.04 3.30 -1.16
C THR A 135 -5.25 2.86 0.06
N TRP A 136 -4.22 3.60 0.43
CA TRP A 136 -3.45 3.30 1.62
C TRP A 136 -4.13 3.78 2.90
N SER A 137 -3.91 3.02 3.98
CA SER A 137 -4.35 3.37 5.32
C SER A 137 -3.59 4.56 5.88
N SER A 138 -4.17 5.27 6.84
CA SER A 138 -3.50 6.34 7.60
C SER A 138 -2.41 5.78 8.50
N CYS A 139 -2.43 4.47 8.77
CA CYS A 139 -1.32 3.71 9.32
C CYS A 139 -1.15 2.41 8.55
N TYR A 140 -0.01 2.25 7.87
CA TYR A 140 0.29 1.07 7.08
C TYR A 140 1.68 0.53 7.39
N TYR A 141 1.84 -0.78 7.21
CA TYR A 141 3.12 -1.46 7.18
C TYR A 141 3.46 -1.85 5.75
N ASN A 142 4.62 -1.43 5.27
CA ASN A 142 5.14 -1.79 3.96
C ASN A 142 6.66 -2.00 4.02
N ASP A 143 7.12 -3.13 3.48
CA ASP A 143 8.55 -3.45 3.30
C ASP A 143 9.42 -3.20 4.54
N GLY A 144 8.94 -3.62 5.72
CA GLY A 144 9.70 -3.49 6.97
C GLY A 144 9.48 -2.18 7.72
N ASN A 145 8.72 -1.23 7.16
CA ASN A 145 8.56 0.11 7.70
C ASN A 145 7.09 0.45 7.93
N TRP A 146 6.83 1.11 9.06
CA TRP A 146 5.55 1.76 9.33
C TRP A 146 5.51 3.13 8.66
N GLY A 147 4.34 3.49 8.12
CA GLY A 147 4.11 4.77 7.48
C GLY A 147 2.66 5.24 7.61
N GLY A 148 2.43 6.48 7.19
CA GLY A 148 1.12 7.14 7.33
C GLY A 148 1.06 8.09 8.53
N THR A 149 0.07 8.97 8.53
CA THR A 149 -0.09 10.03 9.55
C THR A 149 -0.37 9.51 10.95
N ASP A 150 -0.93 8.30 11.05
CA ASP A 150 -1.33 7.66 12.30
C ASP A 150 -0.31 6.57 12.72
N SER A 151 0.84 6.49 12.02
CA SER A 151 1.94 5.61 12.40
C SER A 151 2.76 6.19 13.55
N LEU A 152 3.08 5.31 14.50
CA LEU A 152 4.12 5.45 15.52
C LEU A 152 5.34 4.63 15.05
N GLY A 153 6.51 4.94 15.61
CA GLY A 153 7.79 4.35 15.14
C GLY A 153 7.84 2.81 15.09
N ASP A 154 6.95 2.11 15.80
CA ASP A 154 6.85 0.66 15.86
C ASP A 154 5.42 0.09 15.67
N GLY A 155 4.44 0.89 15.24
CA GLY A 155 3.06 0.43 15.08
C GLY A 155 2.06 1.54 14.77
N CYS A 156 0.76 1.23 14.80
CA CYS A 156 -0.28 2.25 14.69
C CYS A 156 -0.59 2.90 16.04
N SER A 157 -0.97 4.17 16.01
CA SER A 157 -1.55 4.84 17.18
C SER A 157 -2.80 4.09 17.61
N SER A 158 -2.81 3.59 18.86
CA SER A 158 -3.97 2.91 19.44
C SER A 158 -5.15 3.85 19.73
N ASP A 159 -4.94 5.15 19.57
CA ASP A 159 -5.88 6.17 20.03
C ASP A 159 -6.53 6.85 18.82
N SER A 160 -7.79 6.48 18.55
CA SER A 160 -8.71 7.26 17.73
C SER A 160 -9.15 8.57 18.40
N GLU A 161 -8.45 9.03 19.44
CA GLU A 161 -8.75 10.25 20.17
C GLU A 161 -7.60 11.26 20.01
N ASN A 162 -7.92 12.34 19.30
CA ASN A 162 -7.11 13.54 19.14
C ASN A 162 -6.43 13.95 20.45
N THR A 163 -5.17 13.54 20.66
CA THR A 163 -4.34 14.09 21.73
C THR A 163 -3.15 14.80 21.07
N PRO A 164 -3.19 16.14 20.94
CA PRO A 164 -2.10 16.87 20.30
C PRO A 164 -0.86 16.86 21.21
N GLY A 165 0.17 16.15 20.74
CA GLY A 165 1.57 16.51 20.91
C GLY A 165 2.20 16.20 22.26
N PHE A 166 2.78 15.00 22.40
CA PHE A 166 4.04 14.81 23.14
C PHE A 166 4.81 13.63 22.53
N GLY A 167 5.39 13.87 21.34
CA GLY A 167 6.37 12.98 20.75
C GLY A 167 7.66 13.00 21.56
N SER A 168 7.91 11.89 22.23
CA SER A 168 9.05 11.52 23.06
C SER A 168 10.42 11.79 22.40
N LEU A 169 11.16 12.76 22.92
CA LEU A 169 12.62 12.83 22.76
C LEU A 169 13.28 11.81 23.69
N VAL A 170 13.52 10.59 23.21
CA VAL A 170 14.45 9.66 23.87
C VAL A 170 15.83 9.84 23.25
N THR A 171 16.63 10.77 23.79
CA THR A 171 18.05 10.89 23.46
C THR A 171 18.86 9.82 24.20
N LEU A 172 19.26 8.78 23.48
CA LEU A 172 20.27 7.81 23.94
C LEU A 172 21.66 8.45 23.93
N ILE A 173 22.13 8.91 25.09
CA ILE A 173 23.57 9.21 25.30
C ILE A 173 24.19 8.03 26.05
N ALA A 174 24.84 7.13 25.31
CA ALA A 174 25.74 6.14 25.87
C ALA A 174 27.16 6.74 25.96
N VAL A 175 27.56 7.20 27.15
CA VAL A 175 28.97 7.59 27.40
C VAL A 175 29.77 6.32 27.71
N LEU A 176 30.65 5.93 26.77
CA LEU A 176 31.65 4.89 26.97
C LEU A 176 32.71 5.36 27.97
N ALA A 177 32.77 4.71 29.14
CA ALA A 177 33.88 4.82 30.08
C ALA A 177 35.00 3.84 29.69
N ALA A 178 36.12 4.35 29.15
CA ALA A 178 37.37 3.59 29.06
C ALA A 178 38.61 4.48 28.79
N ALA A 179 39.24 4.96 29.85
CA ALA A 179 40.70 5.21 29.92
C ALA A 179 41.00 5.40 31.42
N GLY A 180 41.60 4.44 32.12
CA GLY A 180 42.89 3.84 31.81
C GLY A 180 43.78 4.15 33.00
N ILE A 181 43.80 3.23 33.97
CA ILE A 181 44.65 3.28 35.16
C ILE A 181 46.12 3.41 34.71
N THR A 182 46.76 4.54 34.95
CA THR A 182 48.22 4.63 35.01
C THR A 182 48.67 4.99 36.41
N VAL A 183 49.02 3.93 37.13
CA VAL A 183 49.79 3.90 38.38
C VAL A 183 51.04 4.76 38.21
N ASN A 184 51.16 5.87 38.96
CA ASN A 184 52.45 6.52 39.16
C ASN A 184 53.05 6.08 40.51
N ARG A 185 53.66 4.90 40.50
CA ARG A 185 54.66 4.49 41.50
C ARG A 185 56.02 4.51 40.83
N ARG A 186 56.79 5.58 41.04
CA ARG A 186 58.26 5.51 41.04
C ARG A 186 58.84 6.37 42.15
N TYR A 187 58.99 5.69 43.28
CA TYR A 187 60.02 5.91 44.28
C TYR A 187 61.38 5.51 43.67
N HIS A 188 62.38 6.41 43.71
CA HIS A 188 63.78 6.20 44.16
C HIS A 188 64.86 7.00 43.41
N GLN A 189 65.71 7.64 44.21
CA GLN A 189 67.16 7.90 44.04
C GLN A 189 67.56 8.97 43.00
N ARG A 190 68.34 10.01 43.30
CA ARG A 190 69.32 10.30 44.36
C ARG A 190 69.26 11.76 44.79
#